data_AF-A0AAD8Y8N8-F1
#
_entry.id   AF-A0AAD8Y8N8-F1
#
_cell.length_a   1.000
_cell.length_b   1.000
_cell.length_c   1.000
_cell.angle_alpha   90.00
_cell.angle_beta   90.00
_cell.angle_gamma   90.00
#
_symmetry.space_group_name_H-M   'P 1'
#
loop_
_entity.id
_entity.type
_entity.pdbx_description
1 polymer ?
#
loop_
_entity_poly.entity_id
_entity_poly.type
_entity_poly.pdbx_seq_one_letter_code
_entity_poly.pdbx_strand_id
1 'polypeptide(L)'
;MEWFCTFEARQNVARKTYIYRLRFRCIAYESNAKSTEGQTYLHPICNAGPHLLRRLNDNNTVWLSQWPLDKEKLRQACEPFVGRHNFCNFVHKAERKVGNSRPSLVRRRERYEQSTSKDADDENDDDKFLMDLFEFNLHMQPEEEPDKTLPPIIDATFSLKAKGFHRSQVRNLVGFVVDVARGERSLDDAKALLGESDTADDEKSLPTVNSAPASGLCLANVEYEHDDFL
;
A
#
# COMPACT_ATOMS: atom_id res chain seq x y z
N MET A 1 -40.09 5.32 -22.10
CA MET A 1 -38.95 6.26 -22.04
C MET A 1 -37.81 5.48 -21.43
N GLU A 2 -36.95 4.91 -22.27
CA GLU A 2 -35.74 4.26 -21.80
C GLU A 2 -34.77 5.37 -21.39
N TRP A 3 -34.39 5.36 -20.11
CA TRP A 3 -33.35 6.22 -19.59
C TRP A 3 -32.02 5.67 -20.10
N PHE A 4 -31.47 6.27 -21.16
CA PHE A 4 -30.09 5.99 -21.54
C PHE A 4 -29.18 6.51 -20.41
N CYS A 5 -28.47 5.60 -19.75
CA CYS A 5 -27.47 5.98 -18.75
C CYS A 5 -26.21 6.39 -19.51
N THR A 6 -25.92 7.69 -19.60
CA THR A 6 -24.68 8.18 -20.23
C THR A 6 -23.47 7.73 -19.43
N PHE A 7 -22.47 7.16 -20.09
CA PHE A 7 -21.19 6.77 -19.48
C PHE A 7 -20.55 7.94 -18.72
N GLU A 8 -20.28 7.74 -17.42
CA GLU A 8 -19.56 8.69 -16.59
C GLU A 8 -18.29 8.04 -16.01
N ALA A 9 -17.13 8.45 -16.52
CA ALA A 9 -15.81 7.88 -16.17
C ALA A 9 -15.41 7.95 -14.68
N ARG A 10 -16.19 8.60 -13.83
CA ARG A 10 -15.94 8.66 -12.38
C ARG A 10 -16.86 7.72 -11.59
N GLN A 11 -17.93 7.26 -12.22
CA GLN A 11 -18.94 6.38 -11.63
C GLN A 11 -18.74 4.96 -12.15
N ASN A 12 -19.38 4.00 -11.48
CA ASN A 12 -19.42 2.59 -11.86
C ASN A 12 -18.06 1.92 -12.16
N VAL A 13 -16.96 2.44 -11.60
CA VAL A 13 -15.67 1.78 -11.74
C VAL A 13 -15.75 0.40 -11.07
N ALA A 14 -15.54 -0.63 -11.87
CA ALA A 14 -15.52 -2.00 -11.39
C ALA A 14 -14.25 -2.22 -10.56
N ARG A 15 -13.08 -1.88 -11.12
CA ARG A 15 -11.77 -2.12 -10.49
C ARG A 15 -10.75 -1.04 -10.86
N LYS A 16 -9.83 -0.76 -9.94
CA LYS A 16 -8.63 0.06 -10.16
C LYS A 16 -7.41 -0.76 -9.81
N THR A 17 -6.40 -0.70 -10.67
CA THR A 17 -5.11 -1.33 -10.44
C THR A 17 -4.04 -0.25 -10.32
N TYR A 18 -3.39 -0.19 -9.16
CA TYR A 18 -2.21 0.64 -8.93
C TYR A 18 -0.96 -0.22 -8.96
N ILE A 19 0.09 0.33 -9.55
CA ILE A 19 1.44 -0.24 -9.45
C ILE A 19 2.31 0.67 -8.60
N TYR A 20 3.20 0.06 -7.81
CA TYR A 20 4.22 0.79 -7.07
C TYR A 20 5.60 0.21 -7.36
N ARG A 21 6.53 1.04 -7.84
CA ARG A 21 7.90 0.63 -8.18
C ARG A 21 8.89 1.02 -7.10
N LEU A 22 9.68 0.05 -6.66
CA LEU A 22 10.69 0.15 -5.62
C LEU A 22 11.99 -0.48 -6.11
N ARG A 23 13.12 0.19 -5.90
CA ARG A 23 14.45 -0.38 -6.11
C ARG A 23 15.21 -0.40 -4.80
N PHE A 24 15.80 -1.53 -4.45
CA PHE A 24 16.50 -1.71 -3.19
C PHE A 24 17.68 -2.70 -3.31
N ARG A 25 18.49 -2.78 -2.26
CA ARG A 25 19.51 -3.83 -2.11
C ARG A 25 19.04 -4.90 -1.13
N CYS A 26 19.35 -6.16 -1.37
CA CYS A 26 19.05 -7.21 -0.40
C CYS A 26 19.92 -7.09 0.87
N ILE A 27 19.34 -7.43 2.03
CA ILE A 27 20.03 -7.46 3.34
C ILE A 27 21.14 -8.52 3.40
N ALA A 28 20.97 -9.67 2.74
CA ALA A 28 21.88 -10.80 2.83
C ALA A 28 22.75 -10.94 1.58
N TYR A 29 24.05 -11.23 1.81
CA TYR A 29 24.97 -11.79 0.83
C TYR A 29 25.74 -12.95 1.50
N GLU A 30 25.78 -14.12 0.85
CA GLU A 30 26.70 -15.20 1.23
C GLU A 30 28.12 -14.80 0.82
N SER A 31 29.00 -14.49 1.78
CA SER A 31 30.41 -14.32 1.44
C SER A 31 31.01 -15.69 1.07
N ASN A 32 31.78 -15.74 -0.02
CA ASN A 32 32.62 -16.90 -0.35
C ASN A 32 33.75 -17.16 0.69
N ALA A 33 33.82 -16.36 1.76
CA ALA A 33 34.70 -16.63 2.87
C ALA A 33 34.04 -17.71 3.73
N LYS A 34 34.58 -18.93 3.67
CA LYS A 34 34.26 -20.01 4.62
C LYS A 34 34.53 -19.54 6.05
N SER A 35 33.54 -18.91 6.68
CA SER A 35 33.49 -18.82 8.13
C SER A 35 33.00 -20.17 8.64
N THR A 36 33.72 -20.72 9.61
CA THR A 36 33.49 -22.06 10.17
C THR A 36 32.15 -22.19 10.91
N GLU A 37 31.37 -21.11 10.97
CA GLU A 37 30.04 -21.02 11.55
C GLU A 37 29.21 -20.15 10.61
N GLY A 38 28.00 -20.60 10.25
CA GLY A 38 27.14 -20.03 9.20
C GLY A 38 26.55 -18.65 9.48
N GLN A 39 27.39 -17.68 9.85
CA GLN A 39 27.00 -16.29 10.06
C GLN A 39 26.99 -15.52 8.73
N THR A 40 25.80 -15.11 8.31
CA THR A 40 25.57 -14.18 7.21
C THR A 40 26.10 -12.79 7.59
N TYR A 41 27.11 -12.28 6.87
CA TYR A 41 27.63 -10.94 7.09
C TYR A 41 26.81 -9.90 6.33
N LEU A 42 26.34 -8.86 7.02
CA LEU A 42 25.77 -7.65 6.41
C LEU A 42 26.88 -6.82 5.75
N HIS A 43 26.75 -6.48 4.47
CA HIS A 43 27.72 -5.60 3.81
C HIS A 43 27.52 -4.12 4.26
N PRO A 44 28.58 -3.37 4.59
CA PRO A 44 28.52 -1.97 5.01
C PRO A 44 28.13 -0.95 3.90
N ILE A 45 27.64 -1.37 2.73
CA ILE A 45 27.34 -0.45 1.59
C ILE A 45 26.12 0.45 1.85
N CYS A 46 25.42 0.23 2.97
CA CYS A 46 24.30 1.07 3.41
C CYS A 46 24.68 2.54 3.68
N ASN A 47 25.97 2.88 3.74
CA ASN A 47 26.44 4.23 4.08
C ASN A 47 26.60 5.18 2.87
N ALA A 48 26.55 4.69 1.64
CA ALA A 48 26.80 5.50 0.43
C ALA A 48 25.52 6.13 -0.17
N GLY A 49 24.37 5.94 0.47
CA GLY A 49 23.11 6.57 0.13
C GLY A 49 22.40 5.99 -1.12
N PRO A 50 21.15 6.42 -1.37
CA PRO A 50 20.31 5.88 -2.44
C PRO A 50 20.80 6.23 -3.86
N HIS A 51 21.72 7.18 -3.99
CA HIS A 51 22.27 7.61 -5.28
C HIS A 51 22.99 6.48 -6.02
N LEU A 52 23.53 5.49 -5.29
CA LEU A 52 24.13 4.30 -5.89
C LEU A 52 23.12 3.38 -6.60
N LEU A 53 21.82 3.58 -6.40
CA LEU A 53 20.76 2.83 -7.08
C LEU A 53 20.26 3.53 -8.35
N ARG A 54 20.68 4.78 -8.57
CA ARG A 54 20.23 5.57 -9.71
C ARG A 54 20.95 5.10 -10.98
N ARG A 55 20.15 4.73 -11.99
CA ARG A 55 20.60 4.44 -13.35
C ARG A 55 20.34 5.66 -14.24
N LEU A 56 21.05 5.77 -15.37
CA LEU A 56 20.91 6.88 -16.33
C LEU A 56 19.47 7.03 -16.86
N ASN A 57 18.78 5.92 -17.06
CA ASN A 57 17.41 5.88 -17.57
C ASN A 57 16.34 5.87 -16.47
N ASP A 58 16.71 6.13 -15.22
CA ASP A 58 15.71 6.20 -14.16
C ASP A 58 14.87 7.47 -14.28
N ASN A 59 13.59 7.27 -14.57
CA ASN A 59 12.59 8.32 -14.42
C ASN A 59 12.23 8.50 -12.94
N ASN A 60 11.55 9.60 -12.59
CA ASN A 60 11.03 9.84 -11.23
C ASN A 60 9.80 8.97 -10.90
N THR A 61 9.76 7.75 -11.45
CA THR A 61 8.67 6.77 -11.37
C THR A 61 9.01 5.56 -10.50
N VAL A 62 10.18 5.59 -9.85
CA VAL A 62 10.70 4.52 -9.00
C VAL A 62 11.16 5.12 -7.67
N TRP A 63 10.80 4.47 -6.57
CA TRP A 63 11.36 4.78 -5.26
C TRP A 63 12.71 4.07 -5.09
N LEU A 64 13.79 4.84 -4.94
CA LEU A 64 15.09 4.31 -4.55
C LEU A 64 15.15 4.19 -3.02
N SER A 65 15.14 2.95 -2.52
CA SER A 65 15.26 2.68 -1.08
C SER A 65 16.64 3.10 -0.57
N GLN A 66 16.66 3.78 0.57
CA GLN A 66 17.91 4.12 1.27
C GLN A 66 18.43 2.94 2.09
N TRP A 67 17.55 1.97 2.39
CA TRP A 67 17.84 0.85 3.27
C TRP A 67 17.89 -0.44 2.48
N PRO A 68 18.74 -1.40 2.92
CA PRO A 68 18.63 -2.76 2.43
C PRO A 68 17.34 -3.39 2.95
N LEU A 69 16.70 -4.25 2.15
CA LEU A 69 15.45 -4.92 2.51
C LEU A 69 15.58 -6.44 2.41
N ASP A 70 14.86 -7.15 3.26
CA ASP A 70 14.67 -8.60 3.16
C ASP A 70 13.58 -8.91 2.13
N LYS A 71 13.96 -9.54 1.02
CA LYS A 71 13.05 -9.87 -0.09
C LYS A 71 11.92 -10.80 0.33
N GLU A 72 12.17 -11.72 1.25
CA GLU A 72 11.18 -12.73 1.65
C GLU A 72 10.15 -12.11 2.58
N LYS A 73 10.59 -11.30 3.54
CA LYS A 73 9.67 -10.51 4.38
C LYS A 73 8.83 -9.53 3.57
N LEU A 74 9.39 -8.94 2.51
CA LEU A 74 8.68 -8.04 1.61
C LEU A 74 7.53 -8.77 0.89
N ARG A 75 7.73 -10.04 0.51
CA ARG A 75 6.68 -10.89 -0.07
C ARG A 75 5.63 -11.29 0.97
N GLN A 76 6.06 -11.78 2.12
CA GLN A 76 5.16 -12.24 3.20
C GLN A 76 4.29 -11.11 3.75
N ALA A 77 4.81 -9.89 3.84
CA ALA A 77 4.07 -8.75 4.38
C ALA A 77 2.93 -8.27 3.47
N CYS A 78 2.87 -8.68 2.21
CA CYS A 78 1.76 -8.36 1.32
C CYS A 78 0.52 -9.23 1.58
N GLU A 79 0.73 -10.47 2.02
CA GLU A 79 -0.30 -11.51 2.12
C GLU A 79 -1.48 -11.15 3.05
N PRO A 80 -1.28 -10.56 4.25
CA PRO A 80 -2.37 -10.31 5.20
C PRO A 80 -3.40 -9.27 4.78
N PHE A 81 -3.14 -8.50 3.73
CA PHE A 81 -4.01 -7.40 3.31
C PHE A 81 -5.05 -7.80 2.27
N VAL A 82 -4.93 -8.99 1.67
CA VAL A 82 -5.83 -9.43 0.59
C VAL A 82 -7.14 -9.93 1.20
N GLY A 83 -8.25 -9.38 0.71
CA GLY A 83 -9.59 -9.64 1.20
C GLY A 83 -10.26 -8.40 1.79
N ARG A 84 -11.32 -8.64 2.56
CA ARG A 84 -12.18 -7.60 3.13
C ARG A 84 -11.71 -7.24 4.53
N HIS A 85 -11.18 -6.02 4.68
CA HIS A 85 -10.65 -5.53 5.95
C HIS A 85 -11.01 -4.06 6.22
N ASN A 86 -10.89 -3.63 7.48
CA ASN A 86 -10.95 -2.22 7.84
C ASN A 86 -9.57 -1.58 7.69
N PHE A 87 -9.43 -0.66 6.73
CA PHE A 87 -8.15 -0.02 6.43
C PHE A 87 -7.97 1.36 7.09
N CYS A 88 -8.75 1.72 8.12
CA CYS A 88 -8.70 3.04 8.76
C CYS A 88 -7.26 3.52 9.07
N ASN A 89 -6.42 2.62 9.60
CA ASN A 89 -5.02 2.93 9.95
C ASN A 89 -4.12 3.23 8.74
N PHE A 90 -4.50 2.75 7.55
CA PHE A 90 -3.82 2.99 6.29
C PHE A 90 -4.39 4.20 5.54
N VAL A 91 -5.42 4.88 6.05
CA VAL A 91 -5.97 6.09 5.42
C VAL A 91 -5.24 7.35 5.90
N HIS A 92 -5.17 8.36 5.02
CA HIS A 92 -4.62 9.67 5.35
C HIS A 92 -5.29 10.28 6.59
N LYS A 93 -4.49 10.82 7.52
CA LYS A 93 -4.95 11.37 8.81
C LYS A 93 -6.09 12.40 8.68
N ALA A 94 -6.07 13.22 7.64
CA ALA A 94 -7.12 14.20 7.39
C ALA A 94 -8.48 13.56 7.07
N GLU A 95 -8.51 12.44 6.36
CA GLU A 95 -9.74 11.74 5.96
C GLU A 95 -10.35 10.96 7.13
N ARG A 96 -9.51 10.48 8.05
CA ARG A 96 -9.95 9.92 9.35
C ARG A 96 -10.73 10.93 10.18
N LYS A 97 -10.23 12.17 10.28
CA LYS A 97 -10.82 13.23 11.13
C LYS A 97 -12.16 13.77 10.63
N VAL A 98 -12.51 13.59 9.36
CA VAL A 98 -13.72 14.17 8.75
C VAL A 98 -15.01 13.56 9.34
N GLY A 99 -14.96 12.42 10.03
CA GLY A 99 -16.10 11.91 10.81
C GLY A 99 -16.46 12.79 12.01
N ASN A 100 -15.46 13.41 12.67
CA ASN A 100 -15.66 14.18 13.91
C ASN A 100 -15.79 15.70 13.72
N SER A 101 -15.60 16.21 12.50
CA SER A 101 -15.67 17.65 12.21
C SER A 101 -16.76 17.93 11.19
N ARG A 102 -17.76 18.73 11.61
CA ARG A 102 -18.90 19.23 10.82
C ARG A 102 -18.55 19.39 9.32
N PRO A 103 -19.38 18.89 8.39
CA PRO A 103 -19.05 18.86 6.97
C PRO A 103 -18.78 20.25 6.40
N SER A 104 -17.83 20.30 5.46
CA SER A 104 -17.42 21.52 4.76
C SER A 104 -18.59 22.23 4.10
N LEU A 105 -18.57 23.57 4.14
CA LEU A 105 -19.64 24.47 3.69
C LEU A 105 -20.06 24.29 2.21
N VAL A 106 -19.27 23.57 1.41
CA VAL A 106 -19.56 23.29 0.00
C VAL A 106 -20.63 22.19 -0.16
N ARG A 107 -20.72 21.24 0.79
CA ARG A 107 -21.73 20.16 0.80
C ARG A 107 -23.13 20.61 1.29
N ARG A 108 -23.30 21.89 1.64
CA ARG A 108 -24.56 22.44 2.17
C ARG A 108 -25.60 22.74 1.09
N ARG A 109 -25.17 23.04 -0.15
CA ARG A 109 -26.09 23.58 -1.16
C ARG A 109 -26.93 22.51 -1.89
N GLU A 110 -26.40 21.31 -2.08
CA GLU A 110 -27.14 20.23 -2.77
C GLU A 110 -28.10 19.47 -1.84
N ARG A 111 -27.90 19.54 -0.52
CA ARG A 111 -28.72 18.79 0.45
C ARG A 111 -30.00 19.52 0.89
N TYR A 112 -30.20 20.78 0.49
CA TYR A 112 -31.33 21.59 0.97
C TYR A 112 -32.60 21.43 0.12
N GLU A 113 -32.52 20.82 -1.07
CA GLU A 113 -33.69 20.62 -1.95
C GLU A 113 -34.31 19.21 -1.82
N GLN A 114 -33.64 18.28 -1.13
CA GLN A 114 -34.19 16.95 -0.78
C GLN A 114 -34.18 16.77 0.73
N SER A 115 -35.02 17.53 1.43
CA SER A 115 -35.27 17.29 2.86
C SER A 115 -36.75 17.41 3.20
N THR A 116 -37.53 16.42 2.74
CA THR A 116 -38.64 15.94 3.56
C THR A 116 -38.62 14.42 3.55
N SER A 117 -38.45 13.84 4.74
CA SER A 117 -38.43 12.41 5.07
C SER A 117 -37.21 11.60 4.61
N LYS A 118 -36.29 11.28 5.53
CA LYS A 118 -36.18 9.96 6.16
C LYS A 118 -34.90 9.84 6.99
N ASP A 119 -35.12 9.45 8.24
CA ASP A 119 -34.40 8.50 9.07
C ASP A 119 -32.88 8.68 9.28
N ALA A 120 -32.54 8.92 10.54
CA ALA A 120 -31.20 8.85 11.08
C ALA A 120 -30.79 7.37 11.16
N ASP A 121 -30.26 6.84 10.05
CA ASP A 121 -29.53 5.60 10.07
C ASP A 121 -28.13 5.88 10.65
N ASP A 122 -27.94 5.42 11.87
CA ASP A 122 -26.66 5.31 12.58
C ASP A 122 -25.79 4.28 11.83
N GLU A 123 -25.22 4.66 10.68
CA GLU A 123 -24.19 3.86 10.01
C GLU A 123 -23.00 3.74 10.98
N ASN A 124 -22.76 2.54 11.53
CA ASN A 124 -21.59 2.21 12.33
C ASN A 124 -20.32 2.80 11.67
N ASP A 125 -19.63 3.72 12.36
CA ASP A 125 -18.40 4.39 11.85
C ASP A 125 -17.30 3.38 11.46
N ASP A 126 -17.43 2.13 11.95
CA ASP A 126 -16.57 0.98 11.64
C ASP A 126 -16.59 0.57 10.15
N ASP A 127 -17.70 0.78 9.44
CA ASP A 127 -17.83 0.35 8.03
C ASP A 127 -17.24 1.34 7.02
N LYS A 128 -16.96 2.57 7.45
CA LYS A 128 -16.53 3.66 6.56
C LYS A 128 -15.23 3.37 5.80
N PHE A 129 -14.33 2.59 6.40
CA PHE A 129 -13.03 2.23 5.83
C PHE A 129 -12.94 0.73 5.49
N LEU A 130 -14.08 0.05 5.52
CA LEU A 130 -14.21 -1.34 5.11
C LEU A 130 -14.14 -1.42 3.59
N MET A 131 -13.17 -2.15 3.07
CA MET A 131 -13.09 -2.40 1.63
C MET A 131 -12.46 -3.76 1.35
N ASP A 132 -12.69 -4.24 0.14
CA ASP A 132 -12.11 -5.47 -0.38
C ASP A 132 -10.90 -5.15 -1.27
N LEU A 133 -9.73 -5.65 -0.86
CA LEU A 133 -8.50 -5.60 -1.64
C LEU A 133 -8.36 -6.94 -2.37
N PHE A 134 -8.71 -6.95 -3.65
CA PHE A 134 -8.73 -8.16 -4.47
C PHE A 134 -7.34 -8.76 -4.67
N GLU A 135 -6.31 -7.92 -4.83
CA GLU A 135 -4.94 -8.37 -5.05
C GLU A 135 -3.93 -7.42 -4.39
N PHE A 136 -2.86 -8.00 -3.83
CA PHE A 136 -1.64 -7.29 -3.46
C PHE A 136 -0.43 -8.15 -3.82
N ASN A 137 -0.05 -8.09 -5.09
CA ASN A 137 1.02 -8.91 -5.66
C ASN A 137 2.35 -8.17 -5.67
N LEU A 138 3.44 -8.91 -5.60
CA LEU A 138 4.81 -8.41 -5.67
C LEU A 138 5.59 -9.19 -6.72
N HIS A 139 6.10 -8.47 -7.72
CA HIS A 139 7.00 -9.00 -8.73
C HIS A 139 8.40 -8.41 -8.56
N MET A 140 9.45 -9.22 -8.61
CA MET A 140 10.84 -8.80 -8.37
C MET A 140 11.76 -9.22 -9.51
N GLN A 141 12.70 -8.36 -9.87
CA GLN A 141 13.71 -8.60 -10.91
C GLN A 141 15.11 -8.20 -10.42
N PRO A 142 16.18 -8.93 -10.78
CA PRO A 142 16.18 -10.17 -11.55
C PRO A 142 15.64 -11.38 -10.75
N GLU A 143 15.02 -12.33 -11.44
CA GLU A 143 14.59 -13.62 -10.86
C GLU A 143 15.76 -14.61 -10.72
N GLU A 144 16.76 -14.51 -11.60
CA GLU A 144 17.96 -15.34 -11.55
C GLU A 144 18.87 -14.94 -10.39
N GLU A 145 19.56 -15.94 -9.80
CA GLU A 145 20.56 -15.72 -8.76
C GLU A 145 21.61 -14.71 -9.24
N PRO A 146 21.61 -13.49 -8.68
CA PRO A 146 22.51 -12.44 -9.13
C PRO A 146 23.96 -12.81 -8.82
N ASP A 147 24.90 -12.24 -9.57
CA ASP A 147 26.34 -12.40 -9.34
C ASP A 147 26.67 -12.24 -7.84
N LYS A 148 27.05 -13.35 -7.22
CA LYS A 148 27.43 -13.47 -5.82
C LYS A 148 28.76 -12.77 -5.54
N THR A 149 29.10 -11.67 -6.18
CA THR A 149 30.25 -10.84 -5.81
C THR A 149 29.82 -9.45 -5.36
N LEU A 150 28.58 -9.05 -5.67
CA LEU A 150 28.01 -7.76 -5.31
C LEU A 150 26.62 -7.94 -4.65
N PRO A 151 26.26 -7.09 -3.67
CA PRO A 151 24.93 -7.14 -3.08
C PRO A 151 23.89 -6.79 -4.17
N PRO A 152 22.96 -7.70 -4.45
CA PRO A 152 22.10 -7.55 -5.62
C PRO A 152 21.14 -6.39 -5.47
N ILE A 153 20.95 -5.70 -6.59
CA ILE A 153 19.95 -4.64 -6.72
C ILE A 153 18.69 -5.27 -7.29
N ILE A 154 17.59 -5.17 -6.55
CA ILE A 154 16.29 -5.70 -6.93
C ILE A 154 15.37 -4.55 -7.33
N ASP A 155 14.72 -4.71 -8.48
CA ASP A 155 13.59 -3.92 -8.95
C ASP A 155 12.29 -4.66 -8.56
N ALA A 156 11.60 -4.16 -7.53
CA ALA A 156 10.30 -4.63 -7.08
C ALA A 156 9.16 -3.79 -7.68
N THR A 157 8.12 -4.47 -8.15
CA THR A 157 6.86 -3.87 -8.59
C THR A 157 5.71 -4.49 -7.82
N PHE A 158 5.09 -3.69 -6.96
CA PHE A 158 3.82 -4.05 -6.32
C PHE A 158 2.67 -3.79 -7.29
N SER A 159 1.66 -4.66 -7.28
CA SER A 159 0.39 -4.50 -7.98
C SER A 159 -0.75 -4.62 -6.97
N LEU A 160 -1.56 -3.58 -6.82
CA LEU A 160 -2.69 -3.54 -5.90
C LEU A 160 -3.97 -3.33 -6.69
N LYS A 161 -4.96 -4.21 -6.48
CA LYS A 161 -6.24 -4.18 -7.19
C LYS A 161 -7.41 -4.16 -6.21
N ALA A 162 -8.29 -3.17 -6.35
CA ALA A 162 -9.50 -3.02 -5.53
C ALA A 162 -10.57 -2.25 -6.31
N LYS A 163 -11.81 -2.18 -5.79
CA LYS A 163 -12.87 -1.33 -6.37
C LYS A 163 -12.50 0.16 -6.34
N GLY A 164 -11.86 0.60 -5.25
CA GLY A 164 -11.40 1.96 -5.05
C GLY A 164 -10.32 1.99 -3.97
N PHE A 165 -9.66 3.13 -3.78
CA PHE A 165 -8.66 3.32 -2.72
C PHE A 165 -8.89 4.66 -2.04
N HIS A 166 -8.70 4.71 -0.73
CA HIS A 166 -8.70 5.96 0.04
C HIS A 166 -7.42 6.77 -0.18
N ARG A 167 -7.44 8.04 0.24
CA ARG A 167 -6.27 8.90 0.08
C ARG A 167 -5.06 8.32 0.80
N SER A 168 -3.94 8.24 0.08
CA SER A 168 -2.65 7.71 0.53
C SER A 168 -2.63 6.22 0.90
N GLN A 169 -3.72 5.48 0.75
CA GLN A 169 -3.82 4.09 1.21
C GLN A 169 -2.77 3.19 0.58
N VAL A 170 -2.63 3.20 -0.75
CA VAL A 170 -1.62 2.41 -1.45
C VAL A 170 -0.21 2.70 -0.94
N ARG A 171 0.12 3.97 -0.71
CA ARG A 171 1.45 4.38 -0.23
C ARG A 171 1.70 3.96 1.21
N ASN A 172 0.66 3.94 2.04
CA ASN A 172 0.75 3.50 3.43
C ASN A 172 0.89 1.97 3.50
N LEU A 173 0.17 1.21 2.68
CA LEU A 173 0.33 -0.24 2.55
C LEU A 173 1.76 -0.61 2.13
N VAL A 174 2.25 -0.02 1.03
CA VAL A 174 3.63 -0.25 0.57
C VAL A 174 4.66 0.19 1.61
N GLY A 175 4.43 1.31 2.30
CA GLY A 175 5.32 1.79 3.34
C GLY A 175 5.40 0.83 4.54
N PHE A 176 4.28 0.27 4.97
CA PHE A 176 4.24 -0.78 6.00
C PHE A 176 5.04 -2.02 5.57
N VAL A 177 4.80 -2.52 4.35
CA VAL A 177 5.53 -3.68 3.81
C VAL A 177 7.04 -3.44 3.83
N VAL A 178 7.48 -2.24 3.44
CA VAL A 178 8.90 -1.87 3.49
C VAL A 178 9.42 -1.79 4.92
N ASP A 179 8.66 -1.26 5.88
CA ASP A 179 9.06 -1.23 7.29
C ASP A 179 9.21 -2.64 7.89
N VAL A 180 8.35 -3.60 7.51
CA VAL A 180 8.51 -5.02 7.89
C VAL A 180 9.77 -5.61 7.27
N ALA A 181 10.03 -5.33 5.99
CA ALA A 181 11.22 -5.82 5.29
C ALA A 181 12.53 -5.21 5.83
N ARG A 182 12.46 -4.05 6.49
CA ARG A 182 13.58 -3.43 7.23
C ARG A 182 13.78 -4.03 8.62
N GLY A 183 12.80 -4.77 9.15
CA GLY A 183 12.79 -5.25 10.53
C GLY A 183 12.33 -4.22 11.55
N GLU A 184 11.74 -3.10 11.11
CA GLU A 184 11.15 -2.07 12.00
C GLU A 184 9.76 -2.47 12.50
N ARG A 185 9.13 -3.46 11.85
CA ARG A 185 7.79 -3.97 12.14
C ARG A 185 7.74 -5.49 12.01
N SER A 186 6.76 -6.09 12.69
CA SER A 186 6.47 -7.52 12.60
C SER A 186 5.39 -7.80 11.55
N LEU A 187 5.29 -9.05 11.09
CA LEU A 187 4.18 -9.48 10.24
C LEU A 187 2.84 -9.47 10.98
N ASP A 188 2.86 -9.70 12.30
CA ASP A 188 1.66 -9.72 13.15
C ASP A 188 1.07 -8.31 13.33
N ASP A 189 1.89 -7.27 13.20
CA ASP A 189 1.44 -5.87 13.25
C ASP A 189 0.40 -5.57 12.16
N ALA A 190 0.40 -6.32 11.05
CA ALA A 190 -0.57 -6.14 9.98
C ALA A 190 -1.99 -6.43 10.47
N LYS A 191 -2.19 -7.56 11.17
CA LYS A 191 -3.49 -7.96 11.71
C LYS A 191 -4.00 -6.99 12.76
N ALA A 192 -3.12 -6.54 13.65
CA ALA A 192 -3.45 -5.53 14.66
C ALA A 192 -3.90 -4.21 14.00
N LEU A 193 -3.23 -3.77 12.93
CA LEU A 193 -3.60 -2.55 12.19
C LEU A 193 -4.89 -2.68 11.37
N LEU A 194 -5.27 -3.91 11.01
CA LEU A 194 -6.54 -4.21 10.34
C LEU A 194 -7.71 -4.40 11.33
N GLY A 195 -7.43 -4.40 12.64
CA GLY A 195 -8.45 -4.58 13.69
C GLY A 195 -8.82 -6.04 13.95
N GLU A 196 -7.98 -6.98 13.52
CA GLU A 196 -8.23 -8.43 13.60
C GLU A 196 -7.48 -9.11 14.76
N SER A 197 -6.96 -8.34 15.71
CA SER A 197 -6.31 -8.89 16.90
C SER A 197 -7.34 -9.22 17.97
N ASP A 198 -7.35 -10.47 18.45
CA ASP A 198 -8.21 -10.96 19.54
C ASP A 198 -7.97 -10.27 20.91
N THR A 199 -6.93 -9.43 21.03
CA THR A 199 -6.60 -8.70 22.25
C THR A 199 -7.41 -7.41 22.35
N ALA A 200 -8.55 -7.50 23.05
CA ALA A 200 -9.51 -6.41 23.26
C ALA A 200 -9.03 -5.23 24.13
N ASP A 201 -7.81 -5.25 24.69
CA ASP A 201 -7.52 -4.46 25.89
C ASP A 201 -6.26 -3.57 25.87
N ASP A 202 -5.56 -3.43 24.76
CA ASP A 202 -4.41 -2.52 24.71
C ASP A 202 -4.66 -1.39 23.72
N GLU A 203 -5.19 -0.28 24.23
CA GLU A 203 -5.10 1.09 23.68
C GLU A 203 -3.62 1.57 23.64
N LYS A 204 -2.70 0.65 23.36
CA LYS A 204 -1.29 0.89 23.15
C LYS A 204 -1.20 1.51 21.77
N SER A 205 -0.85 2.80 21.73
CA SER A 205 -0.78 3.63 20.53
C SER A 205 -0.38 2.81 19.29
N LEU A 206 -1.35 2.49 18.42
CA LEU A 206 -1.07 1.69 17.24
C LEU A 206 0.05 2.38 16.43
N PRO A 207 1.10 1.64 16.05
CA PRO A 207 2.28 2.24 15.47
C PRO A 207 1.94 2.95 14.15
N THR A 208 2.24 4.25 14.07
CA THR A 208 1.89 5.10 12.92
C THR A 208 2.55 4.59 11.64
N VAL A 209 1.76 4.25 10.63
CA VAL A 209 2.25 3.76 9.33
C VAL A 209 3.00 4.86 8.58
N ASN A 210 4.23 4.54 8.15
CA ASN A 210 5.02 5.44 7.31
C ASN A 210 4.50 5.38 5.87
N SER A 211 4.32 6.55 5.25
CA SER A 211 3.85 6.61 3.86
C SER A 211 5.04 6.50 2.91
N ALA A 212 5.05 5.51 2.02
CA ALA A 212 6.03 5.43 0.94
C ALA A 212 6.01 6.70 0.07
N PRO A 213 7.10 7.11 -0.59
CA PRO A 213 7.12 8.27 -1.48
C PRO A 213 6.08 8.19 -2.61
N ALA A 214 5.65 9.33 -3.16
CA ALA A 214 4.69 9.34 -4.27
C ALA A 214 5.34 8.94 -5.61
N SER A 215 6.66 9.08 -5.74
CA SER A 215 7.39 8.83 -7.00
C SER A 215 7.25 7.41 -7.52
N GLY A 216 7.10 6.40 -6.65
CA GLY A 216 6.92 5.02 -7.09
C GLY A 216 5.50 4.68 -7.58
N LEU A 217 4.49 5.52 -7.29
CA LEU A 217 3.07 5.19 -7.49
C LEU A 217 2.58 5.56 -8.89
N CYS A 218 1.86 4.65 -9.54
CA CYS A 218 1.20 4.88 -10.82
C CYS A 218 -0.17 4.16 -10.86
N LEU A 219 -1.20 4.83 -11.40
CA LEU A 219 -2.47 4.18 -11.75
C LEU A 219 -2.26 3.45 -13.08
N ALA A 220 -2.32 2.12 -13.06
CA ALA A 220 -2.06 1.30 -14.23
C ALA A 220 -3.33 1.09 -15.06
N ASN A 221 -4.42 0.64 -14.43
CA ASN A 221 -5.67 0.31 -15.12
C ASN A 221 -6.89 0.81 -14.34
N VAL A 222 -7.95 1.13 -15.09
CA VAL A 222 -9.31 1.34 -14.59
C VAL A 222 -10.24 0.49 -15.44
N GLU A 223 -10.96 -0.43 -14.80
CA GLU A 223 -11.87 -1.38 -15.43
C GLU A 223 -13.32 -0.95 -15.17
N TYR A 224 -14.17 -1.11 -16.19
CA TYR A 224 -15.62 -0.86 -16.17
C TYR A 224 -16.34 -2.09 -16.67
N GLU A 225 -17.62 -2.25 -16.30
CA GLU A 225 -18.44 -3.31 -16.87
C GLU A 225 -18.87 -2.94 -18.29
N HIS A 226 -19.16 -3.94 -19.13
CA HIS A 226 -19.53 -3.68 -20.52
C HIS A 226 -20.83 -2.86 -20.62
N ASP A 227 -21.77 -3.12 -19.71
CA ASP A 227 -23.07 -2.47 -19.65
C ASP A 227 -22.98 -0.97 -19.31
N ASP A 228 -21.85 -0.47 -18.80
CA ASP A 228 -21.64 0.97 -18.53
C ASP A 228 -21.51 1.81 -19.81
N PHE A 229 -21.34 1.19 -20.99
CA PHE A 229 -21.15 1.85 -22.28
C PHE A 229 -22.34 1.78 -23.25
N LEU A 230 -23.42 1.09 -22.86
CA LEU A 230 -24.62 0.86 -23.67
C LEU A 230 -25.77 1.81 -23.28
#